data_AF-W7YF62-F1
#
_entry.id   AF-W7YF62-F1
#
_cell.length_a   1.000
_cell.length_b   1.000
_cell.length_c   1.000
_cell.angle_alpha   90.00
_cell.angle_beta   90.00
_cell.angle_gamma   90.00
#
_symmetry.space_group_name_H-M   'P 1'
#
loop_
_entity.id
_entity.type
_entity.pdbx_description
1 polymer ?
#
loop_
_entity_poly.entity_id
_entity_poly.type
_entity_poly.pdbx_seq_one_letter_code
_entity_poly.pdbx_strand_id
1 'polypeptide(L)'
;MKTLLIRIVKLTFFLFCISFFSCSKDSDPGITIEVNQSTLIFQPGAETKSFEITASEEWNITSAELSHSYGGNFAETNWFRISPVYGVGNATITITTKEDSKNNNIELHIEYGNQAKTITLIQN
;
A
#
# COMPACT_ATOMS: atom_id res chain seq x y z
N MET A 1 -17.59 -55.24 19.57
CA MET A 1 -18.02 -54.22 18.57
C MET A 1 -18.13 -52.80 19.16
N LYS A 2 -17.17 -52.35 20.00
CA LYS A 2 -17.21 -51.00 20.62
C LYS A 2 -15.95 -50.14 20.38
N THR A 3 -14.89 -50.72 19.84
CA THR A 3 -13.61 -50.05 19.57
C THR A 3 -13.46 -49.49 18.16
N LEU A 4 -14.36 -49.84 17.23
CA LEU A 4 -14.29 -49.39 15.83
C LEU A 4 -14.91 -48.00 15.61
N LEU A 5 -15.87 -47.58 16.44
CA LEU A 5 -16.62 -46.33 16.26
C LEU A 5 -15.80 -45.07 16.64
N ILE A 6 -14.85 -45.19 17.57
CA ILE A 6 -14.13 -44.05 18.13
C ILE A 6 -13.08 -43.48 17.15
N ARG A 7 -12.55 -44.30 16.23
CA ARG A 7 -11.54 -43.85 15.26
C ARG A 7 -12.11 -43.07 14.07
N ILE A 8 -13.39 -43.28 13.72
CA ILE A 8 -14.02 -42.64 12.56
C ILE A 8 -14.50 -41.22 12.90
N VAL A 9 -14.90 -40.97 14.16
CA VAL A 9 -15.35 -39.66 14.65
C VAL A 9 -14.21 -38.63 14.69
N LYS A 10 -12.97 -39.07 14.95
CA LYS A 10 -11.79 -38.17 14.90
C LYS A 10 -11.36 -37.81 13.47
N LEU A 11 -11.68 -38.65 12.48
CA LEU A 11 -11.29 -38.43 11.09
C LEU A 11 -12.26 -37.49 10.35
N THR A 12 -13.53 -37.44 10.77
CA THR A 12 -14.54 -36.53 10.17
C THR A 12 -14.49 -35.12 10.72
N PHE A 13 -13.98 -34.91 11.94
CA PHE A 13 -13.78 -33.56 12.48
C PHE A 13 -12.59 -32.83 11.83
N PHE A 14 -11.62 -33.56 11.27
CA PHE A 14 -10.44 -32.97 10.64
C PHE A 14 -10.67 -32.55 9.17
N LEU A 15 -11.76 -33.01 8.54
CA LEU A 15 -12.08 -32.72 7.14
C LEU A 15 -13.02 -31.52 6.93
N PHE A 16 -13.49 -30.86 8.00
CA PHE A 16 -14.42 -29.73 7.90
C PHE A 16 -13.76 -28.35 7.96
N CYS A 17 -12.44 -28.29 8.21
CA CYS A 17 -11.71 -27.02 8.38
C CYS A 17 -11.07 -26.47 7.10
N ILE A 18 -11.12 -27.18 5.97
CA ILE A 18 -10.32 -26.82 4.79
C ILE A 18 -11.14 -26.11 3.69
N SER A 19 -12.42 -25.83 3.91
CA SER A 19 -13.32 -25.33 2.86
C SER A 19 -13.69 -23.85 2.91
N PHE A 20 -13.13 -23.03 3.82
CA PHE A 20 -13.56 -21.61 3.94
C PHE A 20 -12.47 -20.54 3.86
N PHE A 21 -11.21 -20.88 3.59
CA PHE A 21 -10.13 -19.88 3.41
C PHE A 21 -9.73 -19.65 1.94
N SER A 22 -10.70 -19.67 1.03
CA SER A 22 -10.49 -19.14 -0.32
C SER A 22 -11.54 -18.09 -0.63
N CYS A 23 -11.53 -17.01 0.16
CA CYS A 23 -12.06 -15.73 -0.30
C CYS A 23 -10.99 -15.13 -1.22
N SER A 24 -10.93 -15.60 -2.47
CA SER A 24 -10.36 -14.79 -3.54
C SER A 24 -11.38 -13.70 -3.80
N LYS A 25 -11.18 -12.55 -3.13
CA LYS A 25 -12.04 -11.39 -3.30
C LYS A 25 -11.77 -10.83 -4.69
N ASP A 26 -12.57 -11.28 -5.66
CA ASP A 26 -12.61 -10.78 -7.02
C ASP A 26 -12.67 -9.25 -6.97
N SER A 27 -11.77 -8.60 -7.71
CA SER A 27 -11.75 -7.14 -7.82
C SER A 27 -13.07 -6.67 -8.44
N ASP A 28 -13.84 -5.89 -7.69
CA ASP A 28 -15.06 -5.26 -8.19
C ASP A 28 -14.71 -4.43 -9.44
N PRO A 29 -15.35 -4.68 -10.60
CA PRO A 29 -15.05 -3.97 -11.84
C PRO A 29 -15.33 -2.46 -11.79
N GLY A 30 -15.99 -1.95 -10.74
CA GLY A 30 -16.15 -0.52 -10.48
C GLY A 30 -14.98 0.14 -9.73
N ILE A 31 -14.08 -0.65 -9.14
CA ILE A 31 -12.99 -0.19 -8.27
C ILE A 31 -11.73 -0.02 -9.12
N THR A 32 -11.38 1.23 -9.41
CA THR A 32 -10.19 1.57 -10.22
C THR A 32 -9.26 2.50 -9.47
N ILE A 33 -7.97 2.21 -9.56
CA ILE A 33 -6.90 3.14 -9.18
C ILE A 33 -5.90 3.30 -10.31
N GLU A 34 -5.62 4.55 -10.65
CA GLU A 34 -4.60 4.93 -11.61
C GLU A 34 -3.66 5.95 -10.98
N VAL A 35 -2.41 5.86 -11.40
CA VAL A 35 -1.34 6.77 -11.01
C VAL A 35 -0.69 7.25 -12.30
N ASN A 36 -0.57 8.57 -12.47
CA ASN A 36 -0.08 9.13 -13.72
C ASN A 36 1.42 8.88 -13.97
N GLN A 37 2.17 8.47 -12.95
CA GLN A 37 3.61 8.22 -13.01
C GLN A 37 4.01 7.06 -12.09
N SER A 38 4.84 6.14 -12.57
CA SER A 38 5.40 5.05 -11.76
C SER A 38 6.76 5.39 -11.14
N THR A 39 7.36 6.52 -11.53
CA THR A 39 8.70 6.90 -11.08
C THR A 39 8.84 8.41 -11.00
N LEU A 40 9.43 8.90 -9.90
CA LEU A 40 9.85 10.28 -9.73
C LEU A 40 11.34 10.33 -9.47
N ILE A 41 12.06 11.13 -10.27
CA ILE A 41 13.51 11.31 -10.14
C ILE A 41 13.79 12.71 -9.61
N PHE A 42 14.45 12.82 -8.47
CA PHE A 42 14.84 14.06 -7.81
C PHE A 42 16.33 14.34 -7.98
N GLN A 43 16.70 15.62 -8.00
CA GLN A 43 18.08 16.07 -7.90
C GLN A 43 18.55 16.02 -6.43
N PRO A 44 19.87 16.04 -6.19
CA PRO A 44 20.41 16.28 -4.85
C PRO A 44 19.85 17.56 -4.23
N GLY A 45 19.50 17.48 -2.96
CA GLY A 45 18.97 18.58 -2.17
C GLY A 45 17.45 18.74 -2.22
N ALA A 46 16.97 19.92 -1.81
CA ALA A 46 15.53 20.17 -1.68
C ALA A 46 14.89 20.43 -3.04
N GLU A 47 13.95 19.57 -3.41
CA GLU A 47 13.16 19.66 -4.62
C GLU A 47 11.74 19.16 -4.31
N THR A 48 10.75 19.81 -4.90
CA THR A 48 9.35 19.41 -4.78
C THR A 48 8.85 18.88 -6.11
N LYS A 49 8.25 17.69 -6.10
CA LYS A 49 7.53 17.10 -7.23
C LYS A 49 6.20 16.54 -6.79
N SER A 50 5.34 16.27 -7.76
CA SER A 50 4.03 15.71 -7.52
C SER A 50 3.67 14.64 -8.54
N PHE A 51 2.78 13.74 -8.13
CA PHE A 51 2.08 12.80 -9.01
C PHE A 51 0.58 12.84 -8.68
N GLU A 52 -0.24 12.29 -9.57
CA GLU A 52 -1.69 12.27 -9.41
C GLU A 52 -2.20 10.85 -9.21
N ILE A 53 -3.12 10.70 -8.27
CA ILE A 53 -3.93 9.51 -8.05
C ILE A 53 -5.33 9.81 -8.60
N THR A 54 -5.83 8.94 -9.47
CA THR A 54 -7.25 8.87 -9.83
C THR A 54 -7.83 7.62 -9.19
N ALA A 55 -8.84 7.79 -8.35
CA ALA A 55 -9.43 6.72 -7.55
C ALA A 55 -10.92 6.97 -7.33
N SER A 56 -11.73 5.92 -7.20
CA SER A 56 -13.17 6.04 -6.90
C SER A 56 -13.51 5.93 -5.42
N GLU A 57 -12.57 5.49 -4.57
CA GLU A 57 -12.76 5.23 -3.14
C GLU A 57 -11.55 5.72 -2.31
N GLU A 58 -11.40 5.20 -1.09
CA GLU A 58 -10.31 5.51 -0.18
C GLU A 58 -9.00 4.84 -0.58
N TRP A 59 -7.90 5.56 -0.45
CA TRP A 59 -6.54 5.08 -0.68
C TRP A 59 -5.62 5.49 0.48
N ASN A 60 -4.54 4.73 0.64
CA ASN A 60 -3.44 5.05 1.54
C ASN A 60 -2.09 4.93 0.81
N ILE A 61 -1.03 5.56 1.32
CA ILE A 61 0.34 5.43 0.84
C ILE A 61 1.18 4.85 1.97
N THR A 62 1.81 3.70 1.72
CA THR A 62 2.66 3.00 2.68
C THR A 62 4.07 2.79 2.12
N SER A 63 5.03 2.69 3.03
CA SER A 63 6.39 2.21 2.77
C SER A 63 7.03 1.87 4.11
N ALA A 64 8.02 0.98 4.12
CA ALA A 64 8.69 0.55 5.34
C ALA A 64 9.35 1.70 6.12
N GLU A 65 9.77 2.76 5.44
CA GLU A 65 10.48 3.89 6.04
C GLU A 65 9.57 5.09 6.35
N LEU A 66 8.30 5.07 5.92
CA LEU A 66 7.38 6.17 6.16
C LEU A 66 6.96 6.25 7.63
N SER A 67 7.34 7.33 8.28
CA SER A 67 6.89 7.68 9.62
C SER A 67 5.74 8.67 9.53
N HIS A 68 4.55 8.25 9.94
CA HIS A 68 3.37 9.10 9.96
C HIS A 68 3.50 10.17 11.05
N SER A 69 3.22 11.43 10.69
CA SER A 69 3.22 12.50 11.67
C SER A 69 1.90 12.54 12.44
N TYR A 70 1.98 12.77 13.75
CA TYR A 70 0.80 12.81 14.61
C TYR A 70 -0.09 14.02 14.25
N GLY A 71 -1.37 13.75 13.98
CA GLY A 71 -2.37 14.79 13.69
C GLY A 71 -2.31 15.39 12.28
N GLY A 72 -1.55 14.80 11.35
CA GLY A 72 -1.42 15.27 9.98
C GLY A 72 -1.77 14.22 8.91
N ASN A 73 -2.16 14.68 7.72
CA ASN A 73 -2.22 13.84 6.51
C ASN A 73 -0.88 13.97 5.76
N PHE A 74 0.20 13.59 6.41
CA PHE A 74 1.54 13.57 5.83
C PHE A 74 2.42 12.57 6.58
N ALA A 75 3.42 12.06 5.87
CA ALA A 75 4.47 11.24 6.44
C ALA A 75 5.83 11.74 5.99
N GLU A 76 6.86 11.32 6.71
CA GLU A 76 8.24 11.72 6.45
C GLU A 76 9.16 10.52 6.55
N THR A 77 10.27 10.59 5.82
CA THR A 77 11.45 9.76 6.03
C THR A 77 12.60 10.65 6.51
N ASN A 78 13.80 10.09 6.62
CA ASN A 78 15.01 10.89 6.82
C ASN A 78 15.29 11.84 5.62
N TRP A 79 14.78 11.58 4.41
CA TRP A 79 15.16 12.31 3.19
C TRP A 79 14.02 13.02 2.43
N PHE A 80 12.74 12.76 2.73
CA PHE A 80 11.63 13.52 2.15
C PHE A 80 10.42 13.63 3.08
N ARG A 81 9.50 14.52 2.72
CA ARG A 81 8.14 14.64 3.24
C ARG A 81 7.13 14.41 2.12
N ILE A 82 6.05 13.68 2.41
CA ILE A 82 4.98 13.37 1.45
C ILE A 82 3.61 13.75 2.03
N SER A 83 2.74 14.33 1.20
CA SER A 83 1.38 14.69 1.58
C SER A 83 0.47 14.87 0.35
N PRO A 84 -0.81 14.46 0.40
CA PRO A 84 -1.41 13.59 1.41
C PRO A 84 -0.87 12.14 1.36
N VAL A 85 -1.04 11.38 2.46
CA VAL A 85 -0.70 9.95 2.55
C VAL A 85 -1.93 9.05 2.71
N TYR A 86 -3.11 9.64 2.87
CA TYR A 86 -4.39 8.96 2.73
C TYR A 86 -5.42 9.94 2.16
N GLY A 87 -6.48 9.42 1.54
CA GLY A 87 -7.55 10.27 1.03
C GLY A 87 -8.65 9.46 0.36
N VAL A 88 -9.64 10.18 -0.17
CA VAL A 88 -10.77 9.60 -0.89
C VAL A 88 -10.90 10.30 -2.24
N GLY A 89 -11.07 9.53 -3.30
CA GLY A 89 -11.16 10.08 -4.65
C GLY A 89 -9.81 10.56 -5.19
N ASN A 90 -9.87 11.42 -6.21
CA ASN A 90 -8.69 11.92 -6.88
C ASN A 90 -7.85 12.84 -5.97
N ALA A 91 -6.52 12.77 -6.10
CA ALA A 91 -5.62 13.63 -5.34
C ALA A 91 -4.31 13.90 -6.08
N THR A 92 -3.74 15.07 -5.80
CA THR A 92 -2.35 15.40 -6.14
C THR A 92 -1.48 15.16 -4.91
N ILE A 93 -0.51 14.25 -5.04
CA ILE A 93 0.43 13.91 -3.98
C ILE A 93 1.70 14.71 -4.20
N THR A 94 2.14 15.42 -3.16
CA THR A 94 3.33 16.26 -3.20
C THR A 94 4.42 15.65 -2.35
N ILE A 95 5.63 15.58 -2.90
CA ILE A 95 6.84 15.09 -2.24
C ILE A 95 7.88 16.19 -2.27
N THR A 96 8.45 16.49 -1.11
CA THR A 96 9.55 17.46 -0.96
C THR A 96 10.75 16.76 -0.36
N THR A 97 11.86 16.68 -1.10
CA THR A 97 13.15 16.18 -0.58
C THR A 97 13.82 17.22 0.32
N LYS A 98 14.77 16.81 1.15
CA LYS A 98 15.47 17.69 2.10
C LYS A 98 16.78 18.23 1.53
N GLU A 99 17.25 19.38 2.01
CA GLU A 99 18.42 20.11 1.45
C GLU A 99 19.73 19.30 1.37
N ASP A 100 19.96 18.35 2.29
CA ASP A 100 21.19 17.57 2.34
C ASP A 100 21.03 16.12 1.82
N SER A 101 19.88 15.78 1.24
CA SER A 101 19.61 14.42 0.79
C SER A 101 20.09 14.15 -0.64
N LYS A 102 20.60 12.95 -0.88
CA LYS A 102 21.10 12.46 -2.19
C LYS A 102 21.24 10.94 -2.19
N ASN A 103 21.30 10.33 -3.37
CA ASN A 103 21.48 8.87 -3.55
C ASN A 103 20.46 8.02 -2.78
N ASN A 104 19.20 8.42 -2.80
CA ASN A 104 18.11 7.68 -2.13
C ASN A 104 17.25 6.92 -3.14
N ASN A 105 16.68 5.81 -2.71
CA ASN A 105 15.70 5.05 -3.48
C ASN A 105 14.66 4.45 -2.53
N ILE A 106 13.38 4.66 -2.80
CA ILE A 106 12.29 4.05 -2.04
C ILE A 106 11.13 3.66 -2.96
N GLU A 107 10.43 2.59 -2.61
CA GLU A 107 9.14 2.25 -3.19
C GLU A 107 8.01 2.72 -2.27
N LEU A 108 7.05 3.44 -2.84
CA LEU A 108 5.78 3.77 -2.23
C LEU A 108 4.72 2.81 -2.77
N HIS A 109 3.95 2.20 -1.86
CA HIS A 109 2.80 1.39 -2.20
C HIS A 109 1.54 2.21 -1.96
N ILE A 110 0.73 2.37 -3.00
CA ILE A 110 -0.56 3.04 -2.93
C ILE A 110 -1.61 1.94 -2.85
N GLU A 111 -2.13 1.71 -1.65
CA GLU A 111 -3.11 0.65 -1.40
C GLU A 111 -4.52 1.21 -1.58
N TYR A 112 -5.36 0.43 -2.26
CA TYR A 112 -6.71 0.81 -2.65
C TYR A 112 -7.60 -0.43 -2.73
N GLY A 113 -8.43 -0.65 -1.72
CA GLY A 113 -9.15 -1.90 -1.55
C GLY A 113 -8.21 -3.10 -1.51
N ASN A 114 -8.29 -3.99 -2.52
CA ASN A 114 -7.36 -5.12 -2.68
C ASN A 114 -6.29 -4.89 -3.76
N GLN A 115 -6.25 -3.69 -4.35
CA GLN A 115 -5.30 -3.31 -5.38
C GLN A 115 -4.15 -2.52 -4.76
N ALA A 116 -2.99 -2.60 -5.40
CA ALA A 116 -1.85 -1.76 -5.07
C ALA A 116 -1.19 -1.25 -6.34
N LYS A 117 -0.70 -0.01 -6.30
CA LYS A 117 0.19 0.57 -7.31
C LYS A 117 1.51 0.93 -6.63
N THR A 118 2.61 0.81 -7.36
CA THR A 118 3.93 1.16 -6.86
C THR A 118 4.44 2.41 -7.58
N ILE A 119 4.99 3.34 -6.82
CA ILE A 119 5.81 4.44 -7.33
C ILE A 119 7.21 4.31 -6.75
N THR A 120 8.21 4.36 -7.62
CA THR A 120 9.62 4.44 -7.22
C THR A 120 10.06 5.90 -7.13
N LEU A 121 10.59 6.32 -5.99
CA LEU A 121 11.26 7.61 -5.87
C LEU A 121 12.77 7.40 -5.90
N ILE A 122 13.46 8.09 -6.80
CA ILE A 122 14.92 8.05 -6.93
C ILE A 122 15.43 9.46 -6.68
N GLN A 123 16.42 9.63 -5.82
CA GLN A 123 17.18 10.87 -5.70
C GLN A 123 18.62 10.61 -6.10
N ASN A 124 19.11 11.37 -7.08
CA ASN A 124 20.50 11.28 -7.56
C ASN A 124 21.50 11.83 -6.53
#